data_AF-A0A2S9SJW0-F1
#
_entry.id   AF-A0A2S9SJW0-F1
#
_cell.length_a   1.000
_cell.length_b   1.000
_cell.length_c   1.000
_cell.angle_alpha   90.00
_cell.angle_beta   90.00
_cell.angle_gamma   90.00
#
_symmetry.space_group_name_H-M   'P 1'
#
loop_
_entity.id
_entity.type
_entity.pdbx_description
1 polymer ?
#
loop_
_entity_poly.entity_id
_entity_poly.type
_entity_poly.pdbx_seq_one_letter_code
_entity_poly.pdbx_strand_id
1 'polypeptide(L)'
;VALERKAWDGAWYRRATFDDGSWLGAKESPECQIDSIAQSWAVLSGAANPTRARIAMQSLEQHLIKYDQGLSLLFSPPFDKLTQNPGYIRGYPPGLRENGGQYTHAAIWAILAFARLKEGTKAYDLFCLLNPINHALDPEAVVRYKLEPYGMAADIYTVALHNCRRGLTWYTGASGWMYQAGIDGILGIRREGQLLLIAPNLPAHWPGFSATITLDA
;
A
#
# COMPACT_ATOMS: atom_id res chain seq x y z
N VAL A 1 -3.88 -1.67 24.53
CA VAL A 1 -4.73 -1.82 23.31
C VAL A 1 -4.76 -3.28 22.89
N ALA A 2 -5.88 -3.82 22.40
CA ALA A 2 -6.00 -5.24 22.01
C ALA A 2 -4.99 -5.64 20.90
N LEU A 3 -4.77 -4.74 19.94
CA LEU A 3 -3.76 -4.84 18.88
C LEU A 3 -2.40 -5.32 19.42
N GLU A 4 -1.84 -4.61 20.41
CA GLU A 4 -0.52 -4.89 20.98
C GLU A 4 -0.40 -6.21 21.72
N ARG A 5 -1.51 -6.66 22.35
CA ARG A 5 -1.50 -7.87 23.18
C ARG A 5 -1.83 -9.13 22.40
N LYS A 6 -2.61 -9.01 21.33
CA LYS A 6 -3.23 -10.16 20.65
C LYS A 6 -2.83 -10.29 19.18
N ALA A 7 -2.65 -9.17 18.48
CA ALA A 7 -2.41 -9.19 17.04
C ALA A 7 -0.92 -9.09 16.67
N TRP A 8 -0.03 -8.66 17.57
CA TRP A 8 1.40 -8.64 17.29
C TRP A 8 1.97 -10.06 17.17
N ASP A 9 2.63 -10.35 16.05
CA ASP A 9 3.18 -11.68 15.71
C ASP A 9 4.72 -11.71 15.69
N GLY A 10 5.36 -10.75 16.36
CA GLY A 10 6.82 -10.68 16.46
C GLY A 10 7.49 -9.82 15.40
N ALA A 11 6.99 -9.81 14.16
CA ALA A 11 7.52 -8.98 13.06
C ALA A 11 6.46 -8.11 12.38
N TRP A 12 5.19 -8.51 12.43
CA TRP A 12 4.07 -7.75 11.88
C TRP A 12 2.79 -8.00 12.69
N TYR A 13 1.73 -7.26 12.38
CA TYR A 13 0.41 -7.44 12.95
C TYR A 13 -0.42 -8.42 12.12
N ARG A 14 -1.08 -9.35 12.79
CA ARG A 14 -2.03 -10.29 12.19
C ARG A 14 -3.23 -9.54 11.61
N ARG A 15 -3.79 -10.09 10.53
CA ARG A 15 -4.88 -9.46 9.77
C ARG A 15 -6.22 -9.58 10.48
N ALA A 16 -6.60 -10.79 10.85
CA ALA A 16 -7.91 -11.12 11.40
C ALA A 16 -7.90 -12.51 12.07
N THR A 17 -9.04 -12.93 12.61
CA THR A 17 -9.30 -14.31 13.02
C THR A 17 -10.38 -14.92 12.13
N PHE A 18 -10.29 -16.23 11.88
CA PHE A 18 -11.41 -17.01 11.38
C PHE A 18 -12.48 -17.18 12.47
N ASP A 19 -13.64 -17.72 12.09
CA ASP A 19 -14.77 -17.97 13.01
C ASP A 19 -14.41 -18.95 14.14
N ASP A 20 -13.45 -19.86 13.90
CA ASP A 20 -12.94 -20.80 14.90
C ASP A 20 -11.90 -20.17 15.85
N GLY A 21 -11.58 -18.88 15.67
CA GLY A 21 -10.61 -18.13 16.46
C GLY A 21 -9.15 -18.31 16.03
N SER A 22 -8.87 -19.15 15.02
CA SER A 22 -7.52 -19.26 14.45
C SER A 22 -7.13 -17.98 13.70
N TRP A 23 -5.84 -17.69 13.63
CA TRP A 23 -5.34 -16.44 13.07
C TRP A 23 -5.14 -16.49 11.55
N LEU A 24 -5.47 -15.38 10.91
CA LEU A 24 -5.13 -15.05 9.53
C LEU A 24 -4.08 -13.91 9.51
N GLY A 25 -3.12 -13.95 8.59
CA GLY A 25 -2.04 -12.95 8.59
C GLY A 25 -0.96 -13.26 9.62
N ALA A 26 -0.76 -14.53 9.98
CA ALA A 26 0.26 -14.95 10.91
C ALA A 26 1.47 -15.56 10.19
N LYS A 27 2.63 -15.52 10.83
CA LYS A 27 3.88 -16.14 10.37
C LYS A 27 3.72 -17.64 10.08
N GLU A 28 2.88 -18.31 10.84
CA GLU A 28 2.59 -19.74 10.68
C GLU A 28 1.46 -20.01 9.68
N SER A 29 0.75 -18.98 9.20
CA SER A 29 -0.26 -19.17 8.16
C SER A 29 0.40 -19.69 6.87
N PRO A 30 -0.15 -20.72 6.20
CA PRO A 30 0.45 -21.22 4.95
C PRO A 30 0.21 -20.27 3.78
N GLU A 31 -0.87 -19.48 3.84
CA GLU A 31 -1.30 -18.49 2.84
C GLU A 31 -1.69 -17.20 3.58
N CYS A 32 -1.56 -16.04 2.92
CA CYS A 32 -1.77 -14.72 3.53
C CYS A 32 -1.01 -14.58 4.86
N GLN A 33 0.32 -14.74 4.83
CA GLN A 33 1.18 -14.64 6.00
C GLN A 33 1.29 -13.21 6.52
N ILE A 34 1.37 -12.25 5.60
CA ILE A 34 1.47 -10.83 5.90
C ILE A 34 0.55 -10.05 4.97
N ASP A 35 -0.14 -9.07 5.54
CA ASP A 35 -1.12 -8.22 4.86
C ASP A 35 -0.77 -6.74 4.97
N SER A 36 -0.85 -6.03 3.85
CA SER A 36 -0.48 -4.61 3.71
C SER A 36 -1.39 -3.67 4.50
N ILE A 37 -2.70 -3.98 4.58
CA ILE A 37 -3.69 -3.12 5.24
C ILE A 37 -3.38 -3.06 6.74
N ALA A 38 -3.21 -4.21 7.38
CA ALA A 38 -2.97 -4.29 8.82
C ALA A 38 -1.69 -3.51 9.23
N GLN A 39 -0.62 -3.60 8.42
CA GLN A 39 0.64 -2.92 8.76
C GLN A 39 0.54 -1.41 8.54
N SER A 40 -0.05 -1.01 7.42
CA SER A 40 -0.24 0.42 7.10
C SER A 40 -1.09 1.10 8.18
N TRP A 41 -2.22 0.49 8.56
CA TRP A 41 -3.12 1.06 9.57
C TRP A 41 -2.60 0.97 11.01
N ALA A 42 -1.68 0.05 11.31
CA ALA A 42 -0.97 0.09 12.59
C ALA A 42 -0.22 1.42 12.77
N VAL A 43 0.38 1.95 11.69
CA VAL A 43 1.00 3.28 11.69
C VAL A 43 -0.05 4.40 11.65
N LEU A 44 -0.95 4.37 10.67
CA LEU A 44 -1.87 5.48 10.38
C LEU A 44 -2.84 5.78 11.54
N SER A 45 -3.27 4.73 12.26
CA SER A 45 -4.16 4.90 13.42
C SER A 45 -3.47 5.54 14.63
N GLY A 46 -2.13 5.50 14.70
CA GLY A 46 -1.37 5.90 15.89
C GLY A 46 -1.57 5.00 17.11
N ALA A 47 -2.31 3.89 16.99
CA ALA A 47 -2.63 3.01 18.11
C ALA A 47 -1.54 1.97 18.40
N ALA A 48 -0.68 1.69 17.43
CA ALA A 48 0.40 0.74 17.55
C ALA A 48 1.58 1.30 18.34
N ASN A 49 2.35 0.42 18.98
CA ASN A 49 3.64 0.76 19.54
C ASN A 49 4.57 1.25 18.41
N PRO A 50 5.20 2.44 18.53
CA PRO A 50 5.99 3.01 17.44
C PRO A 50 7.13 2.13 16.92
N THR A 51 7.80 1.39 17.81
CA THR A 51 8.88 0.47 17.43
C THR A 51 8.34 -0.70 16.62
N ARG A 52 7.24 -1.32 17.08
CA ARG A 52 6.59 -2.42 16.38
C ARG A 52 5.98 -1.99 15.04
N ALA A 53 5.41 -0.80 14.97
CA ALA A 53 4.87 -0.22 13.74
C ALA A 53 5.97 -0.05 12.67
N ARG A 54 7.18 0.39 13.07
CA ARG A 54 8.33 0.46 12.17
C ARG A 54 8.77 -0.93 11.68
N ILE A 55 8.85 -1.91 12.58
CA ILE A 55 9.20 -3.31 12.21
C ILE A 55 8.15 -3.90 11.26
N ALA A 56 6.86 -3.62 11.49
CA ALA A 56 5.77 -4.06 10.62
C ALA A 56 5.90 -3.48 9.21
N MET A 57 6.24 -2.19 9.07
CA MET A 57 6.45 -1.56 7.77
C MET A 57 7.71 -2.05 7.06
N GLN A 58 8.78 -2.38 7.80
CA GLN A 58 9.96 -3.04 7.23
C GLN A 58 9.61 -4.44 6.68
N SER A 59 8.77 -5.18 7.41
CA SER A 59 8.30 -6.49 6.97
C SER A 59 7.38 -6.37 5.74
N LEU A 60 6.50 -5.37 5.71
CA LEU A 60 5.69 -5.04 4.53
C LEU A 60 6.57 -4.77 3.32
N GLU A 61 7.59 -3.90 3.46
CA GLU A 61 8.50 -3.55 2.37
C GLU A 61 9.20 -4.79 1.82
N GLN A 62 9.82 -5.57 2.70
CA GLN A 62 10.58 -6.76 2.32
C GLN A 62 9.71 -7.82 1.62
N HIS A 63 8.50 -8.05 2.12
CA HIS A 63 7.67 -9.16 1.67
C HIS A 63 6.71 -8.78 0.53
N LEU A 64 6.18 -7.55 0.54
CA LEU A 64 5.06 -7.14 -0.31
C LEU A 64 5.44 -6.13 -1.38
N ILE A 65 6.56 -5.40 -1.27
CA ILE A 65 7.00 -4.47 -2.32
C ILE A 65 8.07 -5.14 -3.18
N LYS A 66 7.80 -5.23 -4.48
CA LYS A 66 8.68 -5.82 -5.50
C LYS A 66 9.12 -4.71 -6.45
N TYR A 67 10.13 -3.94 -6.04
CA TYR A 67 10.63 -2.80 -6.81
C TYR A 67 11.15 -3.22 -8.20
N ASP A 68 11.78 -4.39 -8.29
CA ASP A 68 12.25 -5.02 -9.52
C ASP A 68 11.12 -5.35 -10.52
N GLN A 69 9.92 -5.61 -9.99
CA GLN A 69 8.74 -5.96 -10.78
C GLN A 69 7.76 -4.79 -10.90
N GLY A 70 7.98 -3.69 -10.19
CA GLY A 70 7.06 -2.56 -10.13
C GLY A 70 5.71 -2.92 -9.50
N LEU A 71 5.72 -3.74 -8.44
CA LEU A 71 4.49 -4.21 -7.77
C LEU A 71 4.49 -3.95 -6.27
N SER A 72 3.31 -3.69 -5.72
CA SER A 72 3.02 -3.62 -4.28
C SER A 72 1.83 -4.51 -3.95
N LEU A 73 2.10 -5.69 -3.39
CA LEU A 73 1.11 -6.74 -3.15
C LEU A 73 0.21 -6.41 -1.96
N LEU A 74 -1.06 -6.82 -2.03
CA LEU A 74 -1.98 -6.70 -0.90
C LEU A 74 -1.58 -7.61 0.25
N PHE A 75 -1.27 -8.87 -0.04
CA PHE A 75 -0.72 -9.85 0.90
C PHE A 75 0.04 -10.95 0.15
N SER A 76 0.79 -11.75 0.89
CA SER A 76 1.53 -12.89 0.35
C SER A 76 1.67 -14.00 1.39
N PRO A 77 1.69 -15.29 1.00
CA PRO A 77 1.31 -15.81 -0.33
C PRO A 77 -0.19 -15.64 -0.65
N PRO A 78 -0.62 -15.68 -1.92
CA PRO A 78 -2.05 -15.70 -2.27
C PRO A 78 -2.75 -16.97 -1.77
N PHE A 79 -4.07 -16.93 -1.63
CA PHE A 79 -4.87 -18.10 -1.31
C PHE A 79 -5.02 -19.03 -2.52
N ASP A 80 -4.87 -20.34 -2.31
CA ASP A 80 -5.04 -21.37 -3.34
C ASP A 80 -5.68 -22.63 -2.72
N LYS A 81 -4.96 -23.29 -1.82
CA LYS A 81 -5.28 -24.62 -1.30
C LYS A 81 -5.78 -24.63 0.13
N LEU A 82 -5.82 -23.48 0.82
CA LEU A 82 -6.28 -23.41 2.20
C LEU A 82 -7.67 -24.04 2.37
N THR A 83 -7.82 -24.90 3.36
CA THR A 83 -9.10 -25.56 3.67
C THR A 83 -10.08 -24.63 4.38
N GLN A 84 -9.57 -23.79 5.29
CA GLN A 84 -10.34 -22.71 5.93
C GLN A 84 -10.78 -21.67 4.90
N ASN A 85 -11.98 -21.12 5.08
CA ASN A 85 -12.58 -20.17 4.15
C ASN A 85 -12.28 -18.71 4.56
N PRO A 86 -11.43 -17.97 3.82
CA PRO A 86 -11.15 -16.56 4.09
C PRO A 86 -12.24 -15.61 3.54
N GLY A 87 -13.34 -16.16 3.03
CA GLY A 87 -14.43 -15.42 2.38
C GLY A 87 -14.25 -15.32 0.86
N TYR A 88 -14.97 -14.35 0.27
CA TYR A 88 -15.03 -14.18 -1.20
C TYR A 88 -13.67 -13.94 -1.86
N ILE A 89 -12.66 -13.51 -1.11
CA ILE A 89 -11.30 -13.28 -1.61
C ILE A 89 -10.70 -14.52 -2.28
N ARG A 90 -11.12 -15.73 -1.88
CA ARG A 90 -10.73 -16.98 -2.52
C ARG A 90 -11.37 -17.22 -3.89
N GLY A 91 -12.44 -16.49 -4.22
CA GLY A 91 -13.09 -16.56 -5.52
C GLY A 91 -12.21 -16.06 -6.67
N TYR A 92 -11.15 -15.30 -6.37
CA TYR A 92 -10.16 -14.88 -7.36
C TYR A 92 -9.01 -15.87 -7.48
N PRO A 93 -8.49 -16.12 -8.70
CA PRO A 93 -7.25 -16.85 -8.89
C PRO A 93 -6.08 -16.24 -8.09
N PRO A 94 -5.10 -17.06 -7.66
CA PRO A 94 -3.91 -16.57 -6.97
C PRO A 94 -3.18 -15.48 -7.77
N GLY A 95 -2.88 -14.34 -7.15
CA GLY A 95 -2.22 -13.18 -7.77
C GLY A 95 -3.16 -12.23 -8.53
N LEU A 96 -4.47 -12.46 -8.47
CA LEU A 96 -5.46 -11.61 -9.13
C LEU A 96 -6.25 -10.79 -8.11
N ARG A 97 -6.38 -9.48 -8.40
CA ARG A 97 -7.11 -8.51 -7.58
C ARG A 97 -6.75 -8.60 -6.09
N GLU A 98 -7.74 -8.79 -5.22
CA GLU A 98 -7.55 -8.89 -3.78
C GLU A 98 -6.84 -10.20 -3.37
N ASN A 99 -6.80 -11.24 -4.20
CA ASN A 99 -6.11 -12.49 -3.83
C ASN A 99 -4.59 -12.43 -4.09
N GLY A 100 -3.88 -11.62 -3.31
CA GLY A 100 -2.42 -11.45 -3.42
C GLY A 100 -1.95 -10.70 -4.67
N GLY A 101 -2.87 -10.08 -5.41
CA GLY A 101 -2.54 -9.08 -6.42
C GLY A 101 -2.19 -7.73 -5.77
N GLN A 102 -1.97 -6.70 -6.59
CA GLN A 102 -1.86 -5.34 -6.09
C GLN A 102 -3.25 -4.72 -6.03
N TYR A 103 -3.70 -4.37 -4.82
CA TYR A 103 -4.83 -3.49 -4.61
C TYR A 103 -4.28 -2.07 -4.36
N THR A 104 -4.37 -1.20 -5.37
CA THR A 104 -3.66 0.09 -5.39
C THR A 104 -4.05 0.97 -4.21
N HIS A 105 -5.30 0.89 -3.76
CA HIS A 105 -5.77 1.64 -2.59
C HIS A 105 -4.97 1.28 -1.33
N ALA A 106 -4.77 -0.01 -1.05
CA ALA A 106 -3.96 -0.45 0.09
C ALA A 106 -2.47 -0.11 -0.09
N ALA A 107 -1.95 -0.20 -1.31
CA ALA A 107 -0.57 0.21 -1.60
C ALA A 107 -0.35 1.70 -1.30
N ILE A 108 -1.34 2.56 -1.53
CA ILE A 108 -1.24 3.99 -1.19
C ILE A 108 -1.26 4.23 0.33
N TRP A 109 -1.99 3.43 1.11
CA TRP A 109 -1.90 3.52 2.57
C TRP A 109 -0.49 3.21 3.08
N ALA A 110 0.25 2.32 2.41
CA ALA A 110 1.65 2.08 2.73
C ALA A 110 2.52 3.32 2.46
N ILE A 111 2.26 4.09 1.39
CA ILE A 111 2.93 5.39 1.13
C ILE A 111 2.74 6.33 2.32
N LEU A 112 1.48 6.52 2.73
CA LEU A 112 1.15 7.38 3.87
C LEU A 112 1.75 6.88 5.18
N ALA A 113 1.82 5.56 5.38
CA ALA A 113 2.44 4.97 6.56
C ALA A 113 3.96 5.23 6.59
N PHE A 114 4.68 5.04 5.47
CA PHE A 114 6.09 5.44 5.37
C PHE A 114 6.26 6.94 5.63
N ALA A 115 5.35 7.76 5.09
CA ALA A 115 5.39 9.20 5.33
C ALA A 115 5.21 9.56 6.81
N ARG A 116 4.28 8.90 7.50
CA ARG A 116 4.03 9.07 8.93
C ARG A 116 5.22 8.63 9.79
N LEU A 117 5.99 7.64 9.32
CA LEU A 117 7.25 7.20 9.93
C LEU A 117 8.46 8.08 9.59
N LYS A 118 8.28 9.14 8.78
CA LYS A 118 9.36 10.01 8.28
C LYS A 118 10.35 9.30 7.36
N GLU A 119 9.90 8.27 6.65
CA GLU A 119 10.67 7.55 5.63
C GLU A 119 10.36 8.13 4.23
N GLY A 120 10.66 9.41 4.01
CA GLY A 120 10.31 10.17 2.80
C GLY A 120 10.79 9.57 1.48
N THR A 121 12.01 9.04 1.43
CA THR A 121 12.50 8.35 0.24
C THR A 121 11.65 7.13 -0.12
N LYS A 122 11.30 6.29 0.85
CA LYS A 122 10.45 5.10 0.59
C LYS A 122 9.03 5.46 0.19
N ALA A 123 8.46 6.48 0.85
CA ALA A 123 7.15 7.01 0.48
C ALA A 123 7.16 7.50 -0.99
N TYR A 124 8.21 8.23 -1.38
CA TYR A 124 8.38 8.72 -2.75
C TYR A 124 8.60 7.59 -3.76
N ASP A 125 9.48 6.63 -3.46
CA ASP A 125 9.78 5.52 -4.37
C ASP A 125 8.52 4.67 -4.63
N LEU A 126 7.74 4.38 -3.59
CA LEU A 126 6.46 3.70 -3.75
C LEU A 126 5.43 4.56 -4.48
N PHE A 127 5.38 5.88 -4.25
CA PHE A 127 4.55 6.79 -5.03
C PHE A 127 4.90 6.74 -6.51
N CYS A 128 6.18 6.78 -6.86
CA CYS A 128 6.66 6.65 -8.23
C CYS A 128 6.32 5.29 -8.84
N LEU A 129 6.41 4.20 -8.07
CA LEU A 129 6.03 2.86 -8.51
C LEU A 129 4.54 2.76 -8.85
N LEU A 130 3.66 3.48 -8.12
CA LEU A 130 2.21 3.45 -8.35
C LEU A 130 1.74 4.46 -9.42
N ASN A 131 2.50 5.52 -9.66
CA ASN A 131 2.10 6.64 -10.50
C ASN A 131 1.94 6.21 -11.98
N PRO A 132 0.72 6.29 -12.56
CA PRO A 132 0.43 5.88 -13.94
C PRO A 132 1.39 6.44 -14.99
N ILE A 133 1.86 7.67 -14.83
CA ILE A 133 2.73 8.33 -15.82
C ILE A 133 4.06 7.62 -15.97
N ASN A 134 4.57 7.01 -14.89
CA ASN A 134 5.84 6.30 -14.88
C ASN A 134 5.78 4.97 -15.62
N HIS A 135 4.60 4.53 -16.05
CA HIS A 135 4.42 3.32 -16.84
C HIS A 135 4.21 3.60 -18.34
N ALA A 136 4.43 4.83 -18.78
CA ALA A 136 4.44 5.22 -20.19
C ALA A 136 5.66 6.06 -20.56
N LEU A 137 6.78 5.88 -19.85
CA LEU A 137 8.04 6.57 -20.13
C LEU A 137 8.71 6.04 -21.41
N ASP A 138 8.43 4.80 -21.79
CA ASP A 138 8.93 4.17 -23.01
C ASP A 138 7.88 3.23 -23.64
N PRO A 139 8.03 2.86 -24.92
CA PRO A 139 7.07 2.00 -25.62
C PRO A 139 6.88 0.61 -25.00
N GLU A 140 7.91 0.01 -24.39
CA GLU A 140 7.81 -1.31 -23.76
C GLU A 140 6.97 -1.23 -22.48
N ALA A 141 7.14 -0.17 -21.69
CA ALA A 141 6.32 0.11 -20.52
C ALA A 141 4.84 0.28 -20.89
N VAL A 142 4.54 1.01 -21.98
CA VAL A 142 3.16 1.17 -22.49
C VAL A 142 2.55 -0.19 -22.87
N VAL A 143 3.28 -1.02 -23.62
CA VAL A 143 2.82 -2.36 -24.05
C VAL A 143 2.58 -3.28 -22.85
N ARG A 144 3.35 -3.13 -21.78
CA ARG A 144 3.19 -3.86 -20.52
C ARG A 144 1.96 -3.38 -19.74
N TYR A 145 1.82 -2.05 -19.60
CA TYR A 145 0.77 -1.40 -18.79
C TYR A 145 -0.62 -1.54 -19.39
N LYS A 146 -0.74 -1.39 -20.72
CA LYS A 146 -1.96 -1.55 -21.53
C LYS A 146 -3.16 -0.65 -21.23
N LEU A 147 -3.09 0.19 -20.20
CA LEU A 147 -4.14 1.16 -19.84
C LEU A 147 -3.67 2.61 -20.04
N GLU A 148 -4.53 3.55 -19.68
CA GLU A 148 -4.25 4.98 -19.76
C GLU A 148 -3.21 5.41 -18.69
N PRO A 149 -2.07 6.02 -19.07
CA PRO A 149 -1.02 6.43 -18.13
C PRO A 149 -1.34 7.74 -17.38
N TYR A 150 -2.58 8.19 -17.45
CA TYR A 150 -3.10 9.37 -16.76
C TYR A 150 -4.28 9.05 -15.83
N GLY A 151 -4.77 7.81 -15.84
CA GLY A 151 -5.82 7.33 -14.96
C GLY A 151 -5.27 6.36 -13.91
N MET A 152 -5.68 6.53 -12.64
CA MET A 152 -5.35 5.55 -11.60
C MET A 152 -6.06 4.22 -11.85
N ALA A 153 -5.32 3.13 -11.72
CA ALA A 153 -5.87 1.78 -11.74
C ALA A 153 -6.23 1.33 -10.32
N ALA A 154 -7.38 0.67 -10.16
CA ALA A 154 -7.81 0.08 -8.89
C ALA A 154 -6.90 -1.08 -8.47
N ASP A 155 -6.44 -1.87 -9.44
CA ASP A 155 -5.67 -3.08 -9.22
C ASP A 155 -4.67 -3.38 -10.35
N ILE A 156 -3.61 -4.11 -10.03
CA ILE A 156 -2.63 -4.64 -10.97
C ILE A 156 -2.50 -6.14 -10.77
N TYR A 157 -2.56 -6.90 -11.85
CA TYR A 157 -2.41 -8.34 -11.83
C TYR A 157 -0.94 -8.74 -11.72
N THR A 158 -0.66 -9.75 -10.88
CA THR A 158 0.69 -10.17 -10.52
C THR A 158 1.02 -11.58 -11.02
N VAL A 159 0.06 -12.24 -11.69
CA VAL A 159 0.22 -13.57 -12.29
C VAL A 159 1.18 -13.51 -13.48
N ALA A 160 2.10 -14.47 -13.59
CA ALA A 160 3.18 -14.48 -14.60
C ALA A 160 2.75 -14.18 -16.05
N LEU A 161 1.60 -14.69 -16.51
CA LEU A 161 1.08 -14.44 -17.87
C LEU A 161 0.42 -13.05 -18.06
N HIS A 162 0.09 -12.39 -16.95
CA HIS A 162 -0.58 -11.09 -16.89
C HIS A 162 0.20 -10.08 -16.03
N ASN A 163 1.50 -10.31 -15.82
CA ASN A 163 2.28 -9.52 -14.89
C ASN A 163 2.28 -8.05 -15.32
N CYS A 164 1.91 -7.17 -14.40
CA CYS A 164 1.75 -5.74 -14.62
C CYS A 164 0.63 -5.34 -15.59
N ARG A 165 -0.25 -6.27 -15.99
CA ARG A 165 -1.51 -5.92 -16.68
C ARG A 165 -2.52 -5.47 -15.65
N ARG A 166 -3.17 -4.34 -15.91
CA ARG A 166 -3.99 -3.65 -14.92
C ARG A 166 -5.47 -4.00 -15.05
N GLY A 167 -6.19 -3.88 -13.93
CA GLY A 167 -7.64 -4.01 -13.83
C GLY A 167 -8.36 -2.68 -14.09
N LEU A 168 -9.42 -2.38 -13.34
CA LEU A 168 -10.33 -1.26 -13.63
C LEU A 168 -9.63 0.12 -13.45
N THR A 169 -9.73 1.03 -14.42
CA THR A 169 -9.29 2.44 -14.30
C THR A 169 -10.44 3.40 -14.00
N TRP A 170 -10.10 4.64 -13.63
CA TRP A 170 -11.01 5.77 -13.34
C TRP A 170 -11.84 5.64 -12.07
N TYR A 171 -12.74 4.67 -12.03
CA TYR A 171 -13.71 4.50 -10.94
C TYR A 171 -13.09 3.79 -9.73
N THR A 172 -12.16 4.49 -9.07
CA THR A 172 -11.45 3.97 -7.89
C THR A 172 -11.14 5.08 -6.90
N GLY A 173 -11.28 4.77 -5.60
CA GLY A 173 -10.84 5.65 -4.52
C GLY A 173 -9.33 5.89 -4.48
N ALA A 174 -8.55 5.09 -5.21
CA ALA A 174 -7.10 5.24 -5.30
C ALA A 174 -6.67 6.62 -5.81
N SER A 175 -7.46 7.28 -6.67
CA SER A 175 -7.15 8.64 -7.14
C SER A 175 -7.13 9.67 -6.01
N GLY A 176 -8.16 9.68 -5.16
CA GLY A 176 -8.24 10.56 -4.00
C GLY A 176 -7.12 10.29 -2.99
N TRP A 177 -6.84 9.01 -2.70
CA TRP A 177 -5.76 8.64 -1.79
C TRP A 177 -4.38 8.97 -2.36
N MET A 178 -4.15 8.81 -3.66
CA MET A 178 -2.88 9.15 -4.31
C MET A 178 -2.63 10.66 -4.26
N TYR A 179 -3.68 11.45 -4.50
CA TYR A 179 -3.63 12.90 -4.33
C TYR A 179 -3.24 13.28 -2.89
N GLN A 180 -3.92 12.69 -1.90
CA GLN A 180 -3.59 12.92 -0.49
C GLN A 180 -2.16 12.47 -0.15
N ALA A 181 -1.69 11.33 -0.66
CA ALA A 181 -0.33 10.83 -0.44
C ALA A 181 0.73 11.78 -1.01
N GLY A 182 0.48 12.40 -2.16
CA GLY A 182 1.37 13.41 -2.73
C GLY A 182 1.40 14.69 -1.88
N ILE A 183 0.23 15.27 -1.60
CA ILE A 183 0.11 16.58 -0.94
C ILE A 183 0.41 16.51 0.56
N ASP A 184 -0.28 15.64 1.30
CA ASP A 184 -0.14 15.49 2.76
C ASP A 184 1.08 14.62 3.10
N GLY A 185 1.25 13.48 2.41
CA GLY A 185 2.31 12.54 2.72
C GLY A 185 3.71 13.02 2.35
N ILE A 186 3.94 13.36 1.07
CA ILE A 186 5.27 13.71 0.55
C ILE A 186 5.56 15.20 0.75
N LEU A 187 4.70 16.07 0.23
CA LEU A 187 4.90 17.53 0.34
C LEU A 187 4.63 18.05 1.76
N GLY A 188 3.90 17.30 2.59
CA GLY A 188 3.67 17.63 3.98
C GLY A 188 2.70 18.78 4.20
N ILE A 189 1.79 19.06 3.25
CA ILE A 189 0.84 20.17 3.30
C ILE A 189 -0.52 19.65 3.74
N ARG A 190 -1.02 20.10 4.90
CA ARG A 190 -2.31 19.66 5.43
C ARG A 190 -3.04 20.77 6.17
N ARG A 191 -4.36 20.86 5.98
CA ARG A 191 -5.24 21.74 6.77
C ARG A 191 -5.84 20.96 7.95
N GLU A 192 -5.68 21.48 9.16
CA GLU A 192 -6.37 21.00 10.38
C GLU A 192 -7.23 22.13 10.94
N GLY A 193 -8.53 22.10 10.62
CA GLY A 193 -9.46 23.19 10.95
C GLY A 193 -9.01 24.51 10.31
N GLN A 194 -8.64 25.48 11.16
CA GLN A 194 -8.14 26.79 10.74
C GLN A 194 -6.61 26.85 10.59
N LEU A 195 -5.90 25.77 10.92
CA LEU A 195 -4.45 25.73 10.85
C LEU A 195 -3.99 25.09 9.53
N LEU A 196 -2.96 25.67 8.93
CA LEU A 196 -2.21 25.07 7.85
C LEU A 196 -0.90 24.51 8.42
N LEU A 197 -0.74 23.20 8.36
CA LEU A 197 0.48 22.50 8.74
C LEU A 197 1.34 22.27 7.50
N ILE A 198 2.62 22.62 7.62
CA ILE A 198 3.65 22.41 6.60
C ILE A 198 4.78 21.62 7.26
N ALA A 199 4.86 20.34 6.96
CA ALA A 199 5.86 19.41 7.49
C ALA A 199 6.37 18.45 6.39
N PRO A 200 7.18 18.96 5.43
CA PRO A 200 7.63 18.18 4.28
C PRO A 200 8.33 16.87 4.67
N ASN A 201 8.13 15.84 3.85
CA ASN A 201 8.76 14.55 4.00
C ASN A 201 9.31 14.09 2.63
N LEU A 202 10.23 14.90 2.12
CA LEU A 202 10.77 14.77 0.77
C LEU A 202 11.78 13.61 0.71
N PRO A 203 11.98 13.00 -0.48
CA PRO A 203 13.10 12.09 -0.69
C PRO A 203 14.43 12.85 -0.56
N ALA A 204 15.48 12.15 -0.13
CA ALA A 204 16.77 12.77 0.20
C ALA A 204 17.44 13.54 -0.95
N HIS A 205 17.09 13.23 -2.20
CA HIS A 205 17.66 13.88 -3.39
C HIS A 205 16.92 15.16 -3.81
N TRP A 206 15.78 15.49 -3.19
CA TRP A 206 15.08 16.74 -3.47
C TRP A 206 15.68 17.89 -2.65
N PRO A 207 16.17 18.97 -3.27
CA PRO A 207 16.69 20.12 -2.54
C PRO A 207 15.58 20.95 -1.88
N GLY A 208 14.33 20.79 -2.33
CA GLY A 208 13.16 21.52 -1.85
C GLY A 208 12.06 21.56 -2.91
N PHE A 209 10.97 22.27 -2.63
CA PHE A 209 9.88 22.55 -3.57
C PHE A 209 9.22 23.89 -3.25
N SER A 210 8.43 24.40 -4.20
CA SER A 210 7.56 25.57 -4.01
C SER A 210 6.11 25.17 -4.26
N ALA A 211 5.18 25.72 -3.48
CA ALA A 211 3.75 25.50 -3.65
C ALA A 211 2.96 26.80 -3.42
N THR A 212 1.89 26.98 -4.18
CA THR A 212 0.91 28.05 -4.00
C THR A 212 -0.37 27.44 -3.44
N ILE A 213 -0.85 27.97 -2.32
CA ILE A 213 -2.03 27.45 -1.61
C ILE A 213 -3.05 28.59 -1.52
N THR A 214 -4.24 28.36 -2.03
CA THR A 214 -5.39 29.24 -1.82
C THR A 214 -6.25 28.65 -0.71
N LEU A 215 -6.47 29.42 0.36
CA LEU A 215 -7.35 29.02 1.45
C LEU A 215 -8.62 29.88 1.35
N ASP A 216 -9.77 29.22 1.24
CA ASP A 216 -11.05 29.90 1.40
C ASP A 216 -11.21 30.35 2.86
N ALA A 217 -11.65 31.60 3.03
CA ALA A 217 -11.84 32.29 4.31
C ALA A 217 -12.91 31.63 5.18
#